data_AF-D1BTJ2-F1
#
_entry.id   AF-D1BTJ2-F1
#
_cell.length_a   1.000
_cell.length_b   1.000
_cell.length_c   1.000
_cell.angle_alpha   90.00
_cell.angle_beta   90.00
_cell.angle_gamma   90.00
#
_symmetry.space_group_name_H-M   'P 1'
#
loop_
_entity.id
_entity.type
_entity.pdbx_description
1 polymer ?
#
loop_
_entity_poly.entity_id
_entity_poly.type
_entity_poly.pdbx_seq_one_letter_code
_entity_poly.pdbx_strand_id
1 'polypeptide(L)'
;MSAVLTVPAPAVELTDAGGGVAALERPVTVRLGAVTLDGVPSTPPDLDVFGFAVQRRTAPGTPAQVWDDAAKAWVPDVAGQTFTPGQLAYEAGSPQPWSGILVAAGATDSTGAPAFASATAGYPHYTFRGAFAGKDGALVSGPPSPPVTFVSAAESGLLVLGPDDGEKAEDATLLRALLKDASRQVIGGLRVLRDAPGAQVRLENAAGAAVVLLPDGGIELRPAPGRRVVVAGDLETGRITYEPAGGGVKVTLP
;
A
#
# COMPACT_ATOMS: atom_id res chain seq x y z
N MET A 1 -41.85 4.18 8.42
CA MET A 1 -40.64 3.41 8.05
C MET A 1 -39.58 4.44 7.75
N SER A 2 -38.36 4.28 8.28
CA SER A 2 -37.26 5.21 7.97
C SER A 2 -36.79 4.93 6.54
N ALA A 3 -36.56 6.00 5.77
CA ALA A 3 -36.04 5.88 4.41
C ALA A 3 -34.67 5.17 4.43
N VAL A 4 -34.45 4.27 3.47
CA VAL A 4 -33.26 3.43 3.38
C VAL A 4 -32.28 4.05 2.39
N LEU A 5 -31.14 4.49 2.91
CA LEU A 5 -30.06 5.03 2.09
C LEU A 5 -29.11 3.90 1.67
N THR A 6 -28.85 3.79 0.36
CA THR A 6 -27.87 2.86 -0.20
C THR A 6 -26.69 3.63 -0.77
N VAL A 7 -25.49 3.34 -0.25
CA VAL A 7 -24.24 4.03 -0.63
C VAL A 7 -23.30 3.00 -1.27
N PRO A 8 -22.83 3.20 -2.52
CA PRO A 8 -21.92 2.27 -3.17
C PRO A 8 -20.48 2.40 -2.65
N ALA A 9 -19.64 1.40 -2.96
CA ALA A 9 -18.20 1.50 -2.71
C ALA A 9 -17.59 2.60 -3.60
N PRO A 10 -16.66 3.43 -3.09
CA PRO A 10 -15.94 4.38 -3.92
C PRO A 10 -14.92 3.69 -4.83
N ALA A 11 -14.81 4.20 -6.04
CA ALA A 11 -13.63 4.04 -6.89
C ALA A 11 -12.59 5.09 -6.49
N VAL A 12 -11.33 4.69 -6.42
CA VAL A 12 -10.22 5.57 -6.03
C VAL A 12 -9.26 5.66 -7.20
N GLU A 13 -9.07 6.88 -7.72
CA GLU A 13 -8.13 7.17 -8.78
C GLU A 13 -6.90 7.85 -8.16
N LEU A 14 -5.73 7.27 -8.38
CA LEU A 14 -4.47 7.73 -7.83
C LEU A 14 -3.37 7.65 -8.90
N THR A 15 -2.38 8.53 -8.79
CA THR A 15 -1.15 8.39 -9.59
C THR A 15 -0.25 7.38 -8.91
N ASP A 16 0.00 6.25 -9.57
CA ASP A 16 0.88 5.20 -9.06
C ASP A 16 2.32 5.74 -8.90
N ALA A 17 2.87 5.61 -7.70
CA ALA A 17 4.26 5.90 -7.39
C ALA A 17 5.18 4.67 -7.57
N GLY A 18 4.59 3.54 -8.00
CA GLY A 18 5.25 2.29 -8.34
C GLY A 18 4.95 1.18 -7.31
N GLY A 19 4.55 -0.01 -7.78
CA GLY A 19 4.22 -1.13 -6.90
C GLY A 19 2.85 -1.02 -6.23
N GLY A 20 1.92 -0.25 -6.82
CA GLY A 20 0.54 -0.14 -6.35
C GLY A 20 0.35 0.82 -5.18
N VAL A 21 1.29 1.74 -4.96
CA VAL A 21 1.27 2.71 -3.86
C VAL A 21 1.03 4.12 -4.39
N ALA A 22 0.34 4.97 -3.63
CA ALA A 22 0.07 6.36 -3.99
C ALA A 22 1.19 7.28 -3.48
N ALA A 23 1.61 8.25 -4.30
CA ALA A 23 2.47 9.33 -3.81
C ALA A 23 1.67 10.23 -2.86
N LEU A 24 2.20 10.48 -1.66
CA LEU A 24 1.56 11.30 -0.63
C LEU A 24 1.27 12.73 -1.12
N GLU A 25 2.13 13.26 -1.99
CA GLU A 25 2.08 14.62 -2.54
C GLU A 25 1.11 14.76 -3.72
N ARG A 26 0.57 13.64 -4.23
CA ARG A 26 -0.38 13.65 -5.35
C ARG A 26 -1.82 13.58 -4.85
N PRO A 27 -2.75 14.24 -5.55
CA PRO A 27 -4.17 14.13 -5.22
C PRO A 27 -4.64 12.68 -5.43
N VAL A 28 -5.49 12.23 -4.52
CA VAL A 28 -6.30 11.03 -4.65
C VAL A 28 -7.73 11.47 -4.94
N THR A 29 -8.26 11.06 -6.09
CA THR A 29 -9.65 11.34 -6.46
C THR A 29 -10.53 10.19 -5.99
N VAL A 30 -11.55 10.51 -5.20
CA VAL A 30 -12.55 9.56 -4.73
C VAL A 30 -13.81 9.77 -5.57
N ARG A 31 -14.29 8.73 -6.25
CA ARG A 31 -15.51 8.77 -7.06
C ARG A 31 -16.53 7.76 -6.58
N LEU A 32 -17.80 8.12 -6.56
CA LEU A 32 -18.88 7.20 -6.20
C LEU A 32 -19.98 7.22 -7.26
N GLY A 33 -20.56 6.04 -7.48
CA GLY A 33 -21.80 5.88 -8.23
C GLY A 33 -22.98 6.57 -7.54
N ALA A 34 -24.17 6.41 -8.12
CA ALA A 34 -25.39 6.98 -7.55
C ALA A 34 -25.65 6.45 -6.12
N VAL A 35 -25.83 7.38 -5.18
CA VAL A 35 -26.42 7.10 -3.86
C VAL A 35 -27.93 7.09 -4.05
N THR A 36 -28.62 6.12 -3.46
CA THR A 36 -30.08 6.02 -3.58
C THR A 36 -30.78 6.13 -2.24
N LEU A 37 -31.93 6.80 -2.23
CA LEU A 37 -32.86 6.86 -1.11
C LEU A 37 -34.12 6.09 -1.53
N ASP A 38 -34.42 5.01 -0.83
CA ASP A 38 -35.52 4.09 -1.16
C ASP A 38 -35.47 3.60 -2.63
N GLY A 39 -34.25 3.40 -3.15
CA GLY A 39 -34.00 2.93 -4.52
C GLY A 39 -33.99 4.03 -5.59
N VAL A 40 -34.32 5.28 -5.26
CA VAL A 40 -34.27 6.41 -6.18
C VAL A 40 -32.94 7.15 -6.04
N PRO A 41 -32.21 7.46 -7.14
CA PRO A 41 -30.99 8.26 -7.06
C PRO A 41 -31.22 9.60 -6.37
N SER A 42 -30.41 9.87 -5.35
CA SER A 42 -30.44 11.11 -4.57
C SER A 42 -29.50 12.15 -5.14
N THR A 43 -29.87 13.41 -4.95
CA THR A 43 -29.11 14.60 -5.33
C THR A 43 -28.83 15.46 -4.08
N PRO A 44 -27.99 16.49 -4.16
CA PRO A 44 -27.66 17.30 -2.97
C PRO A 44 -28.86 17.88 -2.21
N PRO A 45 -29.94 18.36 -2.85
CA PRO A 45 -31.16 18.80 -2.13
C PRO A 45 -31.81 17.74 -1.25
N ASP A 46 -31.67 16.45 -1.57
CA ASP A 46 -32.30 15.33 -0.86
C ASP A 46 -31.51 14.92 0.40
N LEU A 47 -30.29 15.45 0.56
CA LEU A 47 -29.30 15.01 1.53
C LEU A 47 -28.95 16.14 2.50
N ASP A 48 -28.60 15.77 3.72
CA ASP A 48 -28.05 16.69 4.72
C ASP A 48 -26.53 16.60 4.81
N VAL A 49 -26.00 15.38 4.66
CA VAL A 49 -24.57 15.11 4.61
C VAL A 49 -24.25 14.33 3.35
N PHE A 50 -23.21 14.73 2.63
CA PHE A 50 -22.65 14.01 1.49
C PHE A 50 -21.14 14.20 1.46
N GLY A 51 -20.41 13.12 1.76
CA GLY A 51 -18.97 13.16 1.89
C GLY A 51 -18.30 11.80 1.73
N PHE A 52 -16.98 11.79 1.87
CA PHE A 52 -16.20 10.57 1.96
C PHE A 52 -15.53 10.46 3.33
N ALA A 53 -15.58 9.28 3.91
CA ALA A 53 -14.82 8.93 5.11
C ALA A 53 -13.47 8.34 4.68
N VAL A 54 -12.38 8.84 5.26
CA VAL A 54 -11.07 8.19 5.14
C VAL A 54 -10.85 7.35 6.37
N GLN A 55 -10.48 6.09 6.16
CA GLN A 55 -10.18 5.16 7.23
C GLN A 55 -8.72 4.76 7.16
N ARG A 56 -8.13 4.45 8.31
CA ARG A 56 -6.79 3.88 8.38
C ARG A 56 -6.73 2.67 9.29
N ARG A 57 -5.79 1.78 8.98
CA ARG A 57 -5.22 0.81 9.93
C ARG A 57 -3.74 1.07 10.04
N THR A 58 -3.23 1.18 11.26
CA THR A 58 -1.83 1.53 11.52
C THR A 58 -0.92 0.32 11.60
N ALA A 59 -1.46 -0.87 11.86
CA ALA A 59 -0.72 -2.13 11.79
C ALA A 59 -1.66 -3.33 11.50
N PRO A 60 -1.12 -4.52 11.20
CA PRO A 60 -1.92 -5.75 11.13
C PRO A 60 -2.70 -5.99 12.43
N GLY A 61 -3.98 -6.33 12.33
CA GLY A 61 -4.83 -6.66 13.48
C GLY A 61 -5.29 -5.48 14.34
N THR A 62 -4.82 -4.25 14.08
CA THR A 62 -5.32 -3.06 14.81
C THR A 62 -6.73 -2.69 14.35
N PRO A 63 -7.61 -2.24 15.25
CA PRO A 63 -8.90 -1.66 14.87
C PRO A 63 -8.74 -0.53 13.85
N ALA A 64 -9.71 -0.40 12.95
CA ALA A 64 -9.73 0.72 12.02
C ALA A 64 -10.05 2.03 12.77
N GLN A 65 -9.52 3.12 12.25
CA GLN A 65 -9.85 4.48 12.67
C GLN A 65 -10.43 5.22 11.47
N VAL A 66 -11.31 6.18 11.71
CA VAL A 66 -11.85 7.10 10.72
C VAL A 66 -11.39 8.52 11.00
N TRP A 67 -11.06 9.26 9.95
CA TRP A 67 -10.69 10.66 10.04
C TRP A 67 -11.93 11.53 10.28
N ASP A 68 -11.91 12.32 11.35
CA ASP A 68 -12.87 13.40 11.59
C ASP A 68 -12.26 14.71 11.11
N ASP A 69 -12.78 15.25 10.01
CA ASP A 69 -12.22 16.45 9.40
C ASP A 69 -12.43 17.71 10.24
N ALA A 70 -13.48 17.78 11.06
CA ALA A 70 -13.72 18.93 11.93
C ALA A 70 -12.80 18.89 13.16
N ALA A 71 -12.67 17.72 13.79
CA ALA A 71 -11.78 17.54 14.94
C ALA A 71 -10.29 17.47 14.54
N LYS A 72 -10.00 17.31 13.24
CA LYS A 72 -8.66 17.02 12.71
C LYS A 72 -8.00 15.88 13.49
N ALA A 73 -8.72 14.78 13.66
CA ALA A 73 -8.28 13.67 14.49
C ALA A 73 -8.74 12.32 13.94
N TRP A 74 -7.99 11.28 14.26
CA TRP A 74 -8.38 9.90 14.00
C TRP A 74 -9.18 9.35 15.18
N VAL A 75 -10.44 9.01 14.94
CA VAL A 75 -11.35 8.43 15.94
C VAL A 75 -11.60 6.95 15.64
N PRO A 76 -11.99 6.12 16.63
CA PRO A 76 -12.28 4.71 16.38
C PRO A 76 -13.40 4.50 15.34
N ASP A 77 -13.22 3.60 14.36
CA ASP A 77 -14.27 3.23 13.40
C ASP A 77 -15.22 2.19 14.04
N VAL A 78 -16.14 2.66 14.88
CA VAL A 78 -17.14 1.83 15.56
C VAL A 78 -18.56 2.32 15.26
N ALA A 79 -19.55 1.42 15.34
CA ALA A 79 -20.93 1.77 15.08
C ALA A 79 -21.42 2.90 16.01
N GLY A 80 -22.06 3.92 15.44
CA GLY A 80 -22.54 5.10 16.17
C GLY A 80 -21.47 6.16 16.45
N GLN A 81 -20.21 5.96 16.08
CA GLN A 81 -19.20 7.00 16.12
C GLN A 81 -19.60 8.15 15.19
N THR A 82 -19.63 9.36 15.73
CA THR A 82 -19.78 10.60 14.94
C THR A 82 -18.42 11.06 14.43
N PHE A 83 -18.39 11.53 13.19
CA PHE A 83 -17.23 12.17 12.57
C PHE A 83 -17.71 13.08 11.44
N THR A 84 -16.90 14.07 11.07
CA THR A 84 -17.17 14.92 9.91
C THR A 84 -16.45 14.36 8.69
N PRO A 85 -17.18 13.93 7.63
CA PRO A 85 -16.54 13.41 6.42
C PRO A 85 -15.88 14.51 5.59
N GLY A 86 -14.95 14.12 4.72
CA GLY A 86 -14.42 15.00 3.68
C GLY A 86 -15.50 15.32 2.63
N GLN A 87 -15.43 16.50 2.01
CA GLN A 87 -16.48 16.96 1.10
C GLN A 87 -16.46 16.24 -0.26
N LEU A 88 -17.67 15.98 -0.78
CA LEU A 88 -17.90 15.57 -2.16
C LEU A 88 -18.60 16.67 -2.94
N ALA A 89 -18.25 16.82 -4.21
CA ALA A 89 -18.99 17.58 -5.22
C ALA A 89 -19.93 16.65 -5.99
N TYR A 90 -21.02 17.22 -6.51
CA TYR A 90 -22.01 16.53 -7.34
C TYR A 90 -21.95 17.00 -8.79
N GLU A 91 -21.89 16.05 -9.73
CA GLU A 91 -21.89 16.29 -11.17
C GLU A 91 -23.08 15.55 -11.82
N ALA A 92 -24.10 16.33 -12.20
CA ALA A 92 -25.30 15.80 -12.81
C ALA A 92 -25.01 15.12 -14.16
N GLY A 93 -25.58 13.94 -14.39
CA GLY A 93 -25.43 13.19 -15.64
C GLY A 93 -24.17 12.32 -15.74
N SER A 94 -23.24 12.42 -14.78
CA SER A 94 -22.10 11.51 -14.69
C SER A 94 -22.53 10.13 -14.16
N PRO A 95 -21.97 9.01 -14.65
CA PRO A 95 -22.19 7.68 -14.08
C PRO A 95 -21.61 7.53 -12.66
N GLN A 96 -20.67 8.40 -12.28
CA GLN A 96 -20.13 8.55 -10.94
C GLN A 96 -20.32 9.99 -10.49
N PRO A 97 -21.56 10.38 -10.11
CA PRO A 97 -21.92 11.77 -9.93
C PRO A 97 -21.28 12.40 -8.70
N TRP A 98 -20.74 11.61 -7.77
CA TRP A 98 -20.09 12.14 -6.57
C TRP A 98 -18.57 12.04 -6.69
N SER A 99 -17.87 13.15 -6.51
CA SER A 99 -16.41 13.18 -6.57
C SER A 99 -15.79 14.05 -5.47
N GLY A 100 -14.66 13.62 -4.95
CA GLY A 100 -13.89 14.35 -3.94
C GLY A 100 -12.40 14.20 -4.19
N ILE A 101 -11.61 15.09 -3.60
CA ILE A 101 -10.16 15.06 -3.71
C ILE A 101 -9.57 15.04 -2.30
N LEU A 102 -8.68 14.09 -2.05
CA LEU A 102 -7.80 14.09 -0.89
C LEU A 102 -6.39 14.46 -1.34
N VAL A 103 -5.79 15.46 -0.70
CA VAL A 103 -4.35 15.71 -0.76
C VAL A 103 -3.77 15.35 0.60
N ALA A 104 -3.05 14.23 0.66
CA ALA A 104 -2.58 13.67 1.94
C ALA A 104 -1.37 14.45 2.50
N ALA A 105 -0.48 14.91 1.62
CA ALA A 105 0.66 15.73 2.03
C ALA A 105 0.24 17.07 2.63
N GLY A 106 0.89 17.44 3.73
CA GLY A 106 0.69 18.73 4.40
C GLY A 106 -0.56 18.81 5.28
N ALA A 107 -1.45 17.82 5.23
CA ALA A 107 -2.55 17.74 6.19
C ALA A 107 -2.00 17.40 7.58
N THR A 108 -2.38 18.20 8.59
CA THR A 108 -2.00 17.98 9.98
C THR A 108 -3.20 17.64 10.84
N ASP A 109 -2.98 16.85 11.87
CA ASP A 109 -3.94 16.65 12.95
C ASP A 109 -3.95 17.83 13.93
N SER A 110 -4.85 17.77 14.91
CA SER A 110 -5.01 18.79 15.95
C SER A 110 -3.79 18.96 16.84
N THR A 111 -2.82 18.04 16.80
CA THR A 111 -1.54 18.14 17.51
C THR A 111 -0.42 18.75 16.65
N GLY A 112 -0.69 19.00 15.37
CA GLY A 112 0.29 19.46 14.39
C GLY A 112 1.12 18.35 13.76
N ALA A 113 0.85 17.08 14.06
CA ALA A 113 1.49 15.94 13.42
C ALA A 113 0.84 15.65 12.05
N PRO A 114 1.53 14.98 11.10
CA PRO A 114 0.93 14.60 9.83
C PRO A 114 -0.33 13.73 10.02
N ALA A 115 -1.45 14.15 9.43
CA ALA A 115 -2.70 13.39 9.48
C ALA A 115 -2.57 12.08 8.71
N PHE A 116 -1.85 12.11 7.58
CA PHE A 116 -1.55 10.96 6.75
C PHE A 116 -0.05 10.71 6.75
N ALA A 117 0.34 9.44 6.86
CA ALA A 117 1.73 9.02 6.99
C ALA A 117 2.13 8.16 5.79
N SER A 118 3.40 8.27 5.43
CA SER A 118 4.04 7.33 4.52
C SER A 118 4.04 5.93 5.13
N ALA A 119 3.82 4.92 4.29
CA ALA A 119 3.75 3.54 4.70
C ALA A 119 5.15 2.97 4.92
N THR A 120 5.35 2.39 6.10
CA THR A 120 6.53 1.57 6.43
C THR A 120 6.07 0.12 6.56
N ALA A 121 6.71 -0.80 5.81
CA ALA A 121 6.33 -2.22 5.79
C ALA A 121 4.84 -2.44 5.45
N GLY A 122 4.32 -1.66 4.50
CA GLY A 122 2.92 -1.71 4.08
C GLY A 122 2.01 -0.77 4.85
N TYR A 123 2.26 -0.43 6.12
CA TYR A 123 1.31 0.33 6.94
C TYR A 123 1.72 1.78 7.20
N PRO A 124 0.77 2.73 7.31
CA PRO A 124 -0.68 2.53 7.35
C PRO A 124 -1.33 2.23 5.99
N HIS A 125 -2.40 1.42 6.02
CA HIS A 125 -3.31 1.24 4.88
C HIS A 125 -4.50 2.16 5.05
N TYR A 126 -4.90 2.82 3.97
CA TYR A 126 -6.05 3.70 3.89
C TYR A 126 -7.14 3.10 3.02
N THR A 127 -8.39 3.25 3.44
CA THR A 127 -9.57 2.91 2.62
C THR A 127 -10.55 4.07 2.66
N PHE A 128 -11.37 4.20 1.62
CA PHE A 128 -12.35 5.27 1.49
C PHE A 128 -13.75 4.67 1.54
N ARG A 129 -14.71 5.36 2.16
CA ARG A 129 -16.14 5.01 2.14
C ARG A 129 -16.95 6.24 1.76
N GLY A 130 -18.06 6.06 1.06
CA GLY A 130 -19.08 7.11 1.02
C GLY A 130 -19.73 7.27 2.39
N ALA A 131 -19.98 8.50 2.83
CA ALA A 131 -20.64 8.82 4.09
C ALA A 131 -21.73 9.86 3.83
N PHE A 132 -23.00 9.44 3.95
CA PHE A 132 -24.15 10.23 3.54
C PHE A 132 -25.26 10.18 4.60
N ALA A 133 -26.04 11.25 4.71
CA ALA A 133 -27.24 11.30 5.55
C ALA A 133 -28.37 11.98 4.78
N GLY A 134 -29.57 11.41 4.81
CA GLY A 134 -30.79 12.10 4.38
C GLY A 134 -31.21 13.16 5.41
N LYS A 135 -32.22 13.99 5.07
CA LYS A 135 -32.70 15.08 5.94
C LYS A 135 -33.14 14.65 7.35
N ASP A 136 -33.66 13.44 7.48
CA ASP A 136 -34.16 12.89 8.76
C ASP A 136 -33.33 11.70 9.25
N GLY A 137 -32.16 11.45 8.62
CA GLY A 137 -31.41 10.20 8.76
C GLY A 137 -30.14 10.35 9.59
N ALA A 138 -29.73 9.24 10.21
CA ALA A 138 -28.38 9.10 10.72
C ALA A 138 -27.36 8.99 9.56
N LEU A 139 -26.09 9.28 9.84
CA LEU A 139 -25.01 9.07 8.88
C LEU A 139 -24.89 7.57 8.53
N VAL A 140 -24.97 7.26 7.24
CA VAL A 140 -24.80 5.93 6.68
C VAL A 140 -23.49 5.90 5.91
N SER A 141 -22.64 4.92 6.22
CA SER A 141 -21.40 4.66 5.48
C SER A 141 -21.57 3.45 4.56
N GLY A 142 -21.16 3.60 3.31
CA GLY A 142 -21.11 2.51 2.34
C GLY A 142 -19.94 1.54 2.58
N PRO A 143 -19.81 0.50 1.74
CA PRO A 143 -18.65 -0.38 1.77
C PRO A 143 -17.34 0.35 1.41
N PRO A 144 -16.17 -0.15 1.86
CA PRO A 144 -14.89 0.48 1.59
C PRO A 144 -14.39 0.24 0.15
N SER A 145 -13.56 1.16 -0.33
CA SER A 145 -12.71 0.95 -1.50
C SER A 145 -11.67 -0.16 -1.27
N PRO A 146 -10.98 -0.62 -2.33
CA PRO A 146 -9.68 -1.27 -2.18
C PRO A 146 -8.71 -0.41 -1.34
N PRO A 147 -7.76 -1.05 -0.60
CA PRO A 147 -6.80 -0.32 0.22
C PRO A 147 -5.76 0.43 -0.63
N VAL A 148 -5.32 1.56 -0.11
CA VAL A 148 -4.27 2.41 -0.66
C VAL A 148 -3.21 2.63 0.41
N THR A 149 -1.94 2.58 0.05
CA THR A 149 -0.83 2.97 0.91
C THR A 149 -0.17 4.20 0.32
N PHE A 150 0.28 5.12 1.17
CA PHE A 150 1.01 6.30 0.72
C PHE A 150 2.50 6.06 0.82
N VAL A 151 3.28 6.64 -0.08
CA VAL A 151 4.73 6.78 0.03
C VAL A 151 5.11 8.23 -0.21
N SER A 152 6.09 8.75 0.54
CA SER A 152 6.61 10.08 0.22
C SER A 152 7.40 10.05 -1.09
N ALA A 153 7.43 11.16 -1.83
CA ALA A 153 8.24 11.32 -3.02
C ALA A 153 9.75 11.16 -2.72
N ALA A 154 10.17 11.49 -1.49
CA ALA A 154 11.54 11.28 -1.03
C ALA A 154 11.86 9.79 -0.84
N GLU A 155 10.94 9.01 -0.30
CA GLU A 155 11.14 7.58 -0.03
C GLU A 155 10.96 6.70 -1.27
N SER A 156 9.97 6.99 -2.12
CA SER A 156 9.76 6.29 -3.40
C SER A 156 10.94 6.41 -4.38
N GLY A 157 11.78 7.44 -4.17
CA GLY A 157 13.02 7.64 -4.90
C GLY A 157 14.17 6.72 -4.49
N LEU A 158 14.17 6.17 -3.27
CA LEU A 158 15.32 5.47 -2.68
C LEU A 158 15.06 4.00 -2.35
N LEU A 159 13.84 3.66 -1.95
CA LEU A 159 13.44 2.30 -1.58
C LEU A 159 12.08 1.96 -2.18
N VAL A 160 11.97 0.81 -2.86
CA VAL A 160 10.68 0.25 -3.31
C VAL A 160 10.38 -0.97 -2.48
N LEU A 161 9.26 -0.99 -1.74
CA LEU A 161 8.74 -2.15 -1.02
C LEU A 161 7.38 -2.55 -1.62
N GLY A 162 7.21 -3.80 -2.05
CA GLY A 162 5.92 -4.23 -2.58
C GLY A 162 5.93 -5.61 -3.22
N PRO A 163 4.79 -6.03 -3.81
CA PRO A 163 4.68 -7.23 -4.63
C PRO A 163 5.46 -7.07 -5.94
N ASP A 164 5.48 -8.12 -6.79
CA ASP A 164 6.06 -7.97 -8.12
C ASP A 164 5.24 -7.00 -9.01
N ASP A 165 5.82 -6.60 -10.14
CA ASP A 165 5.13 -5.73 -11.10
C ASP A 165 3.82 -6.39 -11.58
N GLY A 166 2.70 -5.71 -11.32
CA GLY A 166 1.37 -6.16 -11.73
C GLY A 166 0.71 -7.14 -10.75
N GLU A 167 1.36 -7.47 -9.64
CA GLU A 167 0.79 -8.33 -8.60
C GLU A 167 0.12 -7.49 -7.49
N LYS A 168 -0.99 -8.00 -6.94
CA LYS A 168 -1.69 -7.36 -5.82
C LYS A 168 -1.07 -7.77 -4.50
N ALA A 169 -1.08 -6.87 -3.51
CA ALA A 169 -0.49 -7.13 -2.20
C ALA A 169 -1.13 -8.34 -1.48
N GLU A 170 -2.45 -8.52 -1.62
CA GLU A 170 -3.18 -9.65 -1.03
C GLU A 170 -2.86 -11.02 -1.66
N ASP A 171 -2.39 -11.02 -2.92
CA ASP A 171 -2.09 -12.23 -3.69
C ASP A 171 -0.58 -12.45 -3.86
N ALA A 172 0.25 -11.67 -3.16
CA ALA A 172 1.68 -11.58 -3.42
C ALA A 172 2.43 -12.91 -3.24
N THR A 173 3.08 -13.35 -4.30
CA THR A 173 4.01 -14.48 -4.35
C THR A 173 5.47 -14.02 -4.27
N LEU A 174 5.73 -12.74 -4.56
CA LEU A 174 7.03 -12.11 -4.40
C LEU A 174 6.94 -10.90 -3.47
N LEU A 175 7.86 -10.79 -2.53
CA LEU A 175 8.16 -9.52 -1.87
C LEU A 175 9.49 -8.99 -2.43
N ARG A 176 9.54 -7.71 -2.79
CA ARG A 176 10.79 -7.05 -3.19
C ARG A 176 11.07 -5.81 -2.35
N ALA A 177 12.35 -5.60 -2.05
CA ALA A 177 12.92 -4.35 -1.57
C ALA A 177 14.02 -3.92 -2.53
N LEU A 178 13.88 -2.79 -3.23
CA LEU A 178 14.90 -2.30 -4.17
C LEU A 178 15.57 -1.05 -3.62
N LEU A 179 16.90 -1.03 -3.59
CA LEU A 179 17.70 0.13 -3.23
C LEU A 179 18.09 0.90 -4.49
N LYS A 180 17.88 2.22 -4.50
CA LYS A 180 18.26 3.11 -5.61
C LYS A 180 19.35 4.11 -5.20
N ASP A 181 20.13 4.59 -6.16
CA ASP A 181 21.09 5.67 -5.96
C ASP A 181 20.43 7.07 -6.06
N ALA A 182 21.24 8.13 -5.91
CA ALA A 182 20.78 9.51 -6.01
C ALA A 182 20.21 9.88 -7.41
N SER A 183 20.56 9.12 -8.45
CA SER A 183 20.03 9.25 -9.80
C SER A 183 18.80 8.37 -10.06
N ARG A 184 18.29 7.69 -9.01
CA ARG A 184 17.15 6.77 -9.01
C ARG A 184 17.38 5.47 -9.80
N GLN A 185 18.63 5.12 -10.09
CA GLN A 185 18.98 3.82 -10.67
C GLN A 185 19.01 2.76 -9.56
N VAL A 186 18.47 1.56 -9.83
CA VAL A 186 18.52 0.45 -8.87
C VAL A 186 19.97 -0.01 -8.71
N ILE A 187 20.49 0.04 -7.48
CA ILE A 187 21.85 -0.37 -7.13
C ILE A 187 21.90 -1.68 -6.33
N GLY A 188 20.75 -2.17 -5.87
CA GLY A 188 20.62 -3.49 -5.29
C GLY A 188 19.19 -3.82 -4.89
N GLY A 189 18.99 -5.03 -4.38
CA GLY A 189 17.66 -5.45 -3.95
C GLY A 189 17.66 -6.72 -3.12
N LEU A 190 16.57 -6.89 -2.38
CA LEU A 190 16.17 -8.09 -1.70
C LEU A 190 14.89 -8.59 -2.35
N ARG A 191 14.81 -9.89 -2.64
CA ARG A 191 13.62 -10.56 -3.18
C ARG A 191 13.31 -11.77 -2.30
N VAL A 192 12.05 -11.95 -1.94
CA VAL A 192 11.56 -13.14 -1.25
C VAL A 192 10.47 -13.75 -2.10
N LEU A 193 10.79 -14.85 -2.77
CA LEU A 193 9.86 -15.61 -3.60
C LEU A 193 9.25 -16.73 -2.75
N ARG A 194 7.93 -16.79 -2.69
CA ARG A 194 7.19 -17.88 -2.08
C ARG A 194 7.28 -19.10 -3.00
N ASP A 195 7.90 -20.18 -2.52
CA ASP A 195 8.04 -21.44 -3.23
C ASP A 195 7.65 -22.58 -2.28
N ALA A 196 6.34 -22.81 -2.14
CA ALA A 196 5.78 -23.70 -1.13
C ALA A 196 6.38 -25.12 -1.24
N PRO A 197 6.88 -25.72 -0.14
CA PRO A 197 6.64 -25.36 1.27
C PRO A 197 7.58 -24.30 1.87
N GLY A 198 8.54 -23.76 1.12
CA GLY A 198 9.51 -22.79 1.60
C GLY A 198 9.43 -21.42 0.92
N ALA A 199 10.54 -20.70 1.00
CA ALA A 199 10.74 -19.45 0.29
C ALA A 199 12.20 -19.34 -0.16
N GLN A 200 12.41 -18.76 -1.33
CA GLN A 200 13.73 -18.37 -1.80
C GLN A 200 13.98 -16.91 -1.43
N VAL A 201 15.09 -16.63 -0.76
CA VAL A 201 15.49 -15.25 -0.41
C VAL A 201 16.72 -14.88 -1.19
N ARG A 202 16.67 -13.83 -1.98
CA ARG A 202 17.78 -13.35 -2.82
C ARG A 202 18.14 -11.92 -2.48
N LEU A 203 19.38 -11.70 -2.06
CA LEU A 203 20.00 -10.39 -1.95
C LEU A 203 20.91 -10.17 -3.17
N GLU A 204 20.81 -9.05 -3.86
CA GLU A 204 21.59 -8.74 -5.07
C GLU A 204 22.04 -7.28 -5.13
N ASN A 205 23.08 -7.01 -5.91
CA ASN A 205 23.52 -5.64 -6.23
C ASN A 205 23.59 -5.42 -7.75
N ALA A 206 23.64 -4.16 -8.19
CA ALA A 206 23.71 -3.80 -9.60
C ALA A 206 25.01 -4.22 -10.30
N ALA A 207 26.05 -4.57 -9.53
CA ALA A 207 27.26 -5.16 -10.08
C ALA A 207 27.07 -6.65 -10.47
N GLY A 208 25.90 -7.24 -10.18
CA GLY A 208 25.57 -8.63 -10.52
C GLY A 208 25.98 -9.65 -9.47
N ALA A 209 26.42 -9.22 -8.28
CA ALA A 209 26.64 -10.14 -7.17
C ALA A 209 25.32 -10.50 -6.49
N ALA A 210 25.18 -11.73 -6.00
CA ALA A 210 24.01 -12.17 -5.26
C ALA A 210 24.32 -13.21 -4.17
N VAL A 211 23.48 -13.22 -3.15
CA VAL A 211 23.38 -14.28 -2.13
C VAL A 211 21.96 -14.82 -2.17
N VAL A 212 21.81 -16.14 -2.29
CA VAL A 212 20.51 -16.81 -2.41
C VAL A 212 20.37 -17.85 -1.32
N LEU A 213 19.38 -17.69 -0.44
CA LEU A 213 18.92 -18.74 0.47
C LEU A 213 17.86 -19.57 -0.27
N LEU A 214 18.08 -20.87 -0.35
CA LEU A 214 17.22 -21.82 -1.03
C LEU A 214 16.18 -22.43 -0.06
N PRO A 215 15.04 -22.92 -0.56
CA PRO A 215 14.00 -23.54 0.27
C PRO A 215 14.47 -24.75 1.10
N ASP A 216 15.54 -25.42 0.67
CA ASP A 216 16.15 -26.56 1.36
C ASP A 216 17.15 -26.16 2.46
N GLY A 217 17.31 -24.86 2.72
CA GLY A 217 18.28 -24.30 3.66
C GLY A 217 19.68 -24.07 3.07
N GLY A 218 19.89 -24.39 1.79
CA GLY A 218 21.13 -24.13 1.09
C GLY A 218 21.42 -22.63 0.91
N ILE A 219 22.70 -22.27 0.81
CA ILE A 219 23.16 -20.91 0.51
C ILE A 219 23.98 -20.93 -0.77
N GLU A 220 23.56 -20.17 -1.76
CA GLU A 220 24.30 -19.95 -3.00
C GLU A 220 24.93 -18.55 -3.00
N LEU A 221 26.25 -18.49 -3.20
CA LEU A 221 27.01 -17.25 -3.27
C LEU A 221 27.46 -17.03 -4.71
N ARG A 222 26.92 -16.00 -5.36
CA ARG A 222 27.23 -15.62 -6.75
C ARG A 222 28.02 -14.32 -6.74
N PRO A 223 29.36 -14.35 -6.90
CA PRO A 223 30.12 -13.11 -7.02
C PRO A 223 29.79 -12.42 -8.36
N ALA A 224 29.94 -11.10 -8.40
CA ALA A 224 29.91 -10.35 -9.66
C ALA A 224 31.00 -10.86 -10.63
N PRO A 225 30.85 -10.67 -11.96
CA PRO A 225 31.86 -11.05 -12.94
C PRO A 225 33.28 -10.55 -12.57
N GLY A 226 34.26 -11.45 -12.59
CA GLY A 226 35.65 -11.14 -12.23
C GLY A 226 35.91 -10.96 -10.73
N ARG A 227 34.92 -11.20 -9.86
CA ARG A 227 35.08 -11.18 -8.40
C ARG A 227 35.10 -12.60 -7.83
N ARG A 228 35.54 -12.70 -6.58
CA ARG A 228 35.62 -13.96 -5.83
C ARG A 228 34.76 -13.85 -4.58
N VAL A 229 34.29 -14.99 -4.11
CA VAL A 229 33.70 -15.10 -2.77
C VAL A 229 34.85 -15.10 -1.76
N VAL A 230 34.73 -14.26 -0.74
CA VAL A 230 35.67 -14.21 0.39
C VAL A 230 34.87 -14.49 1.65
N VAL A 231 35.24 -15.52 2.38
CA VAL A 231 34.70 -15.82 3.72
C VAL A 231 35.71 -15.27 4.72
N ALA A 232 35.35 -14.19 5.41
CA ALA A 232 36.20 -13.57 6.41
C ALA A 232 35.88 -14.17 7.79
N GLY A 233 36.49 -15.32 8.09
CA GLY A 233 36.32 -16.04 9.34
C GLY A 233 36.47 -17.55 9.17
N ASP A 234 36.32 -18.28 10.27
CA ASP A 234 36.31 -19.74 10.23
C ASP A 234 35.05 -20.23 9.53
N LEU A 235 35.24 -21.18 8.60
CA LEU A 235 34.15 -21.86 7.92
C LEU A 235 34.09 -23.29 8.45
N GLU A 236 33.21 -23.53 9.43
CA GLU A 236 32.88 -24.89 9.85
C GLU A 236 31.92 -25.50 8.85
N THR A 237 32.42 -26.45 8.06
CA THR A 237 31.63 -27.14 7.05
C THR A 237 32.11 -28.58 6.93
N GLY A 238 31.18 -29.49 6.63
CA GLY A 238 31.53 -30.88 6.32
C GLY A 238 31.90 -31.10 4.85
N ARG A 239 31.51 -30.18 3.95
CA ARG A 239 31.80 -30.28 2.51
C ARG A 239 31.58 -28.95 1.81
N ILE A 240 32.54 -28.51 1.00
CA ILE A 240 32.41 -27.33 0.14
C ILE A 240 32.27 -27.81 -1.30
N THR A 241 31.16 -27.48 -1.95
CA THR A 241 31.01 -27.71 -3.40
C THR A 241 31.02 -26.37 -4.13
N TYR A 242 31.94 -26.17 -5.06
CA TYR A 242 32.05 -24.94 -5.83
C TYR A 242 32.31 -25.21 -7.31
N GLU A 243 31.95 -24.25 -8.17
CA GLU A 243 32.26 -24.29 -9.60
C GLU A 243 33.45 -23.36 -9.88
N PRO A 244 34.57 -23.86 -10.44
CA PRO A 244 35.71 -23.02 -10.77
C PRO A 244 35.36 -21.98 -11.83
N ALA A 245 35.86 -20.75 -11.65
CA ALA A 245 35.75 -19.72 -12.68
C ALA A 245 36.37 -20.20 -14.00
N GLY A 246 35.60 -20.14 -15.10
CA GLY A 246 36.03 -20.60 -16.43
C GLY A 246 35.31 -21.82 -17.00
N GLY A 247 34.22 -22.29 -16.36
CA GLY A 247 33.45 -23.45 -16.83
C GLY A 247 34.09 -24.80 -16.48
N GLY A 248 34.86 -24.84 -15.38
CA GLY A 248 35.46 -26.06 -14.89
C GLY A 248 34.44 -27.00 -14.26
N VAL A 249 34.77 -28.29 -14.16
CA VAL A 249 33.93 -29.28 -13.48
C VAL A 249 33.72 -28.87 -12.02
N LYS A 250 32.50 -29.00 -11.53
CA LYS A 250 32.13 -28.78 -10.12
C LYS A 250 33.09 -29.55 -9.20
N VAL A 251 33.77 -28.82 -8.31
CA VAL A 251 34.76 -29.37 -7.37
C VAL A 251 34.14 -29.48 -5.98
N THR A 252 34.43 -30.59 -5.31
CA THR A 252 34.00 -30.84 -3.93
C THR A 252 35.23 -30.98 -3.04
N LEU A 253 35.39 -30.08 -2.07
CA LEU A 253 36.41 -30.18 -1.02
C LEU A 253 35.80 -30.84 0.21
N PRO A 254 36.51 -31.80 0.84
CA PRO A 254 36.13 -32.32 2.15
C PRO A 254 36.32 -31.28 3.25
#